data_AF-K8P5Y4-F1
#
_entry.id   AF-K8P5Y4-F1
#
_cell.length_a   1.000
_cell.length_b   1.000
_cell.length_c   1.000
_cell.angle_alpha   90.00
_cell.angle_beta   90.00
_cell.angle_gamma   90.00
#
_symmetry.space_group_name_H-M   'P 1'
#
loop_
_entity.id
_entity.type
_entity.pdbx_description
1 polymer ?
#
loop_
_entity_poly.entity_id
_entity_poly.type
_entity_poly.pdbx_seq_one_letter_code
_entity_poly.pdbx_strand_id
1 'polypeptide(L)' 'MLNNNSAELREWAARCEKMAASATSENERADLLRKRDALHALADSEDWLAGLSPGETPAISSI' A
#
# COMPACT_ATOMS: atom_id res chain seq x y z
N MET A 1 -10.19 10.02 12.84
CA MET A 1 -10.57 9.00 11.85
C MET A 1 -9.39 8.85 10.90
N LEU A 2 -8.51 7.89 11.16
CA LEU A 2 -7.37 7.55 10.32
C LEU A 2 -7.72 6.21 9.67
N ASN A 3 -8.44 6.25 8.56
CA ASN A 3 -8.76 5.03 7.83
C ASN A 3 -8.92 5.40 6.36
N ASN A 4 -7.81 5.49 5.62
CA ASN A 4 -7.79 5.60 4.14
C ASN A 4 -6.40 5.44 3.48
N ASN A 5 -5.32 5.17 4.24
CA ASN A 5 -3.96 5.29 3.69
C ASN A 5 -3.61 4.20 2.66
N SER A 6 -3.90 2.93 2.93
CA SER A 6 -3.46 1.82 2.06
C SER A 6 -4.21 1.73 0.73
N ALA A 7 -5.50 2.09 0.70
CA ALA A 7 -6.30 2.13 -0.52
C ALA A 7 -5.82 3.25 -1.47
N GLU A 8 -5.55 4.44 -0.93
CA GLU A 8 -5.01 5.57 -1.70
C GLU A 8 -3.61 5.25 -2.26
N LEU A 9 -2.75 4.60 -1.46
CA LEU A 9 -1.43 4.15 -1.92
C LEU A 9 -1.51 3.16 -3.09
N ARG A 10 -2.49 2.24 -3.07
CA ARG A 10 -2.74 1.32 -4.18
C ARG A 10 -3.28 2.02 -5.42
N GLU A 11 -4.09 3.06 -5.27
CA GLU A 11 -4.54 3.89 -6.38
C GLU A 11 -3.38 4.62 -7.06
N TRP A 12 -2.47 5.21 -6.26
CA TRP A 12 -1.25 5.80 -6.79
C TRP A 12 -0.35 4.79 -7.49
N ALA A 13 -0.24 3.56 -6.95
CA ALA A 13 0.53 2.49 -7.59
C ALA A 13 -0.06 2.11 -8.96
N ALA A 14 -1.38 1.96 -9.05
CA ALA A 14 -2.08 1.71 -10.32
C ALA A 14 -1.90 2.86 -11.32
N ARG A 15 -1.82 4.11 -10.84
CA ARG A 15 -1.50 5.27 -11.70
C ARG A 15 -0.06 5.21 -12.22
N CYS A 16 0.91 4.87 -11.38
CA CYS A 16 2.30 4.65 -11.80
C CYS A 16 2.40 3.55 -12.87
N GLU A 17 1.66 2.45 -12.72
CA GLU A 17 1.61 1.37 -13.70
C GLU A 17 1.01 1.81 -15.04
N LYS A 18 -0.12 2.55 -15.02
CA LYS A 18 -0.72 3.13 -16.23
C LYS A 18 0.24 4.08 -16.96
N MET A 19 0.95 4.93 -16.22
CA MET A 19 1.96 5.81 -16.80
C MET A 19 3.14 5.01 -17.37
N ALA A 20 3.59 3.96 -16.68
CA ALA A 20 4.68 3.10 -17.14
C ALA A 20 4.34 2.38 -18.45
N ALA A 21 3.07 1.99 -18.65
CA ALA A 21 2.59 1.38 -19.88
C ALA A 21 2.61 2.34 -21.09
N SER A 22 2.55 3.66 -20.83
CA SER A 22 2.58 4.70 -21.86
C SER A 22 3.93 5.42 -21.97
N ALA A 23 4.91 5.05 -21.13
CA ALA A 23 6.23 5.67 -21.12
C ALA A 23 7.01 5.29 -22.39
N THR A 24 7.62 6.29 -23.03
CA THR A 24 8.40 6.11 -24.26
C THR A 24 9.87 5.78 -23.98
N SER A 25 10.35 6.13 -22.78
CA SER A 25 11.70 5.85 -22.32
C SER A 25 11.75 4.64 -21.40
N GLU A 26 12.71 3.75 -21.61
CA GLU A 26 12.95 2.60 -20.74
C GLU A 26 13.28 3.03 -19.30
N ASN A 27 14.06 4.11 -19.15
CA ASN A 27 14.41 4.65 -17.83
C ASN A 27 13.19 5.19 -17.09
N GLU A 28 12.31 5.93 -17.79
CA GLU A 28 11.07 6.47 -17.22
C GLU A 28 10.13 5.33 -16.80
N ARG A 29 9.97 4.32 -17.67
CA ARG A 29 9.20 3.12 -17.35
C ARG A 29 9.76 2.43 -16.11
N ALA A 30 11.08 2.23 -16.03
CA ALA A 30 11.73 1.58 -14.89
C ALA A 30 11.52 2.36 -13.59
N ASP A 31 11.64 3.68 -13.62
CA ASP A 31 11.42 4.54 -12.45
C ASP A 31 9.96 4.53 -11.98
N LEU A 32 9.01 4.52 -12.91
CA LEU A 32 7.58 4.41 -12.61
C LEU A 32 7.23 3.06 -11.99
N LEU A 33 7.80 1.97 -12.48
CA LEU A 33 7.62 0.64 -11.89
C LEU A 33 8.25 0.55 -10.49
N ARG A 34 9.44 1.14 -10.29
CA ARG A 34 10.06 1.20 -8.95
C ARG A 34 9.20 1.98 -7.96
N LYS A 35 8.58 3.09 -8.39
CA LYS A 35 7.64 3.86 -7.58
C LYS A 35 6.37 3.06 -7.25
N ARG A 36 5.81 2.34 -8.22
CA ARG A 36 4.68 1.43 -8.01
C ARG A 36 5.02 0.43 -6.90
N ASP A 37 6.15 -0.26 -7.01
CA ASP A 37 6.53 -1.30 -6.04
C ASP A 37 6.71 -0.73 -4.61
N ALA A 38 7.30 0.47 -4.49
CA ALA A 38 7.42 1.15 -3.21
C ALA A 38 6.06 1.52 -2.59
N LEU A 39 5.10 1.94 -3.40
CA LEU A 39 3.74 2.26 -2.95
C LEU A 39 2.98 1.02 -2.49
N HIS A 40 3.15 -0.13 -3.16
CA HIS A 40 2.60 -1.40 -2.70
C HIS A 40 3.19 -1.81 -1.35
N ALA A 41 4.52 -1.75 -1.21
CA ALA A 41 5.18 -2.10 0.06
C ALA A 41 4.71 -1.21 1.22
N LEU A 42 4.48 0.07 0.97
CA LEU A 42 3.93 0.98 1.97
C LEU A 42 2.47 0.65 2.31
N ALA A 43 1.64 0.35 1.31
CA ALA A 43 0.24 -0.06 1.53
C ALA A 43 0.15 -1.33 2.38
N ASP A 44 1.03 -2.30 2.13
CA ASP A 44 1.09 -3.55 2.90
C ASP A 44 1.58 -3.30 4.34
N SER A 45 2.49 -2.35 4.54
CA SER A 45 2.93 -1.91 5.87
C SER A 45 1.81 -1.24 6.65
N GLU A 46 1.00 -0.39 6.00
CA GLU A 46 -0.16 0.27 6.60
C GLU A 46 -1.25 -0.76 6.97
N ASP A 47 -1.51 -1.75 6.11
CA ASP A 47 -2.46 -2.83 6.42
C ASP A 47 -1.98 -3.69 7.59
N TRP A 48 -0.68 -4.00 7.65
CA TRP A 48 -0.10 -4.70 8.78
C TRP A 48 -0.25 -3.91 10.09
N LEU A 49 0.04 -2.60 10.08
CA LEU A 49 -0.15 -1.72 11.24
C LEU A 49 -1.63 -1.64 11.67
N ALA A 50 -2.55 -1.59 10.71
CA ALA A 50 -3.98 -1.61 10.99
C ALA A 50 -4.40 -2.94 11.68
N GLY A 51 -3.86 -4.07 11.23
CA GLY A 51 -4.08 -5.39 11.84
C GLY A 51 -3.47 -5.55 13.24
N LEU A 52 -2.52 -4.69 13.63
CA LEU A 52 -1.95 -4.67 14.99
C LEU A 52 -2.73 -3.77 15.97
N SER A 53 -3.71 -3.00 15.50
CA SER A 53 -4.49 -2.14 16.39
C SER A 53 -5.25 -3.01 17.41
N PRO A 54 -5.14 -2.74 18.72
CA PRO A 54 -5.67 -3.61 19.76
C PRO A 54 -7.20 -3.46 19.84
N GLY A 55 -7.91 -4.19 18.99
CA GLY A 55 -9.36 -4.37 19.01
C GLY A 55 -9.82 -5.79 19.35
N GLU A 56 -8.90 -6.75 19.36
CA GLU A 56 -9.17 -8.14 19.69
C GLU A 56 -8.32 -8.56 20.89
N THR A 57 -8.60 -7.99 22.07
CA THR A 57 -8.32 -8.75 23.29
C THR A 57 -9.23 -9.98 23.26
N PRO A 58 -8.71 -11.22 23.13
CA PRO A 58 -9.55 -12.37 23.47
C PRO A 58 -9.97 -12.17 24.91
N ALA A 59 -11.28 -12.17 25.16
CA ALA A 59 -11.84 -12.15 26.50
C ALA A 59 -11.20 -13.33 27.24
N ILE A 60 -10.21 -13.05 28.08
CA ILE A 60 -9.68 -14.01 29.03
C ILE A 60 -10.86 -14.26 29.97
N SER A 61 -11.60 -15.32 29.70
CA SER A 61 -12.66 -15.80 30.57
C SER A 61 -11.95 -16.21 31.86
N SER A 62 -12.10 -15.38 32.90
CA SER A 62 -11.69 -15.71 34.25
C SER A 62 -12.33 -17.04 34.64
N ILE A 63 -11.49 -18.05 34.88
CA ILE A 63 -11.83 -19.27 35.62
C ILE A 63 -11.73 -18.96 37.11
#